data_AF-A0A3D1STD5-F1
#
_entry.id   AF-A0A3D1STD5-F1
#
_cell.length_a   1.000
_cell.length_b   1.000
_cell.length_c   1.000
_cell.angle_alpha   90.00
_cell.angle_beta   90.00
_cell.angle_gamma   90.00
#
_symmetry.space_group_name_H-M   'P 1'
#
loop_
_entity.id
_entity.type
_entity.pdbx_description
1 polymer ?
#
loop_
_entity_poly.entity_id
_entity_poly.type
_entity_poly.pdbx_seq_one_letter_code
_entity_poly.pdbx_strand_id
1 'polypeptide(L)' 'GITDVVSPTDANALEALRAMTHGNGFGVAIDCSGNADARHMCLDLAREWGRVVFVGEGGTVSFAPSPLLIHKQLSLYG' A
#
# COMPACT_ATOMS: atom_id res chain seq x y z
N GLY A 1 -1.73 18.16 7.60
CA GLY A 1 -0.99 17.65 8.78
C GLY A 1 -0.95 16.14 8.72
N ILE A 2 -0.08 15.51 9.51
CA ILE A 2 -0.04 14.04 9.68
C ILE A 2 -0.90 13.71 10.90
N THR A 3 -1.81 12.75 10.76
CA THR A 3 -2.70 12.32 11.85
C THR A 3 -2.09 11.20 12.67
N ASP A 4 -1.42 10.26 12.00
CA ASP A 4 -0.90 9.03 12.60
C ASP A 4 0.44 8.65 11.96
N VAL A 5 1.29 7.97 12.73
CA VAL A 5 2.60 7.47 12.28
C VAL A 5 2.77 6.05 12.78
N VAL A 6 3.15 5.14 11.87
CA VAL A 6 3.44 3.74 12.18
C VAL A 6 4.89 3.46 11.78
N SER A 7 5.67 2.87 12.69
CA SER A 7 7.05 2.49 12.39
C SER A 7 7.07 1.21 11.54
N PRO A 8 7.88 1.14 10.46
CA PRO A 8 8.05 -0.09 9.69
C PRO A 8 8.78 -1.19 10.47
N THR A 9 9.44 -0.85 11.59
CA THR A 9 10.10 -1.83 12.47
C THR A 9 9.14 -2.46 13.48
N ASP A 10 7.90 -1.98 13.57
CA ASP A 10 6.87 -2.58 14.42
C ASP A 10 6.37 -3.88 13.80
N ALA A 11 6.41 -4.97 14.57
CA ALA A 11 5.91 -6.27 14.13
C ALA A 11 4.41 -6.24 13.76
N ASN A 12 3.65 -5.30 14.35
CA ASN A 12 2.21 -5.18 14.14
C ASN A 12 1.82 -4.04 13.19
N ALA A 13 2.78 -3.45 12.46
CA ALA A 13 2.53 -2.29 11.60
C ALA A 13 1.38 -2.49 10.61
N LEU A 14 1.30 -3.66 9.97
CA LEU A 14 0.25 -3.99 9.00
C LEU A 14 -1.14 -4.05 9.66
N GLU A 15 -1.22 -4.66 10.84
CA GLU A 15 -2.48 -4.78 11.59
C GLU A 15 -2.96 -3.41 12.08
N ALA A 16 -2.04 -2.58 12.56
CA ALA A 16 -2.32 -1.20 12.94
C ALA A 16 -2.91 -0.41 11.76
N LEU A 17 -2.28 -0.48 10.58
CA LEU A 17 -2.76 0.19 9.37
C LEU A 17 -4.14 -0.31 8.91
N ARG A 18 -4.41 -1.61 9.00
CA ARG A 18 -5.74 -2.18 8.71
C ARG A 18 -6.80 -1.69 9.70
N ALA A 19 -6.47 -1.64 10.99
CA ALA A 19 -7.36 -1.17 12.03
C ALA A 19 -7.75 0.30 11.84
N MET A 20 -6.82 1.15 11.41
CA MET A 20 -7.06 2.56 11.12
C MET A 20 -8.14 2.80 10.06
N THR A 21 -8.30 1.87 9.12
CA THR A 21 -9.31 1.96 8.05
C THR A 21 -10.54 1.11 8.34
N HIS A 22 -10.64 0.53 9.54
CA HIS A 22 -11.65 -0.46 9.91
C HIS A 22 -11.75 -1.62 8.91
N GLY A 23 -10.61 -2.02 8.34
CA GLY A 23 -10.53 -3.08 7.33
C GLY A 23 -10.96 -2.69 5.93
N ASN A 24 -11.42 -1.44 5.71
CA ASN A 24 -11.83 -0.99 4.37
C ASN A 24 -10.65 -0.75 3.42
N GLY A 25 -9.45 -0.53 3.95
CA GLY A 25 -8.27 -0.14 3.19
C GLY A 25 -8.21 1.36 2.86
N PHE A 26 -7.08 1.78 2.32
CA PHE A 26 -6.80 3.18 1.98
C PHE A 26 -7.28 3.51 0.57
N GLY A 27 -7.93 4.67 0.41
CA GLY A 27 -8.36 5.16 -0.90
C GLY A 27 -7.19 5.53 -1.82
N VAL A 28 -6.08 5.97 -1.23
CA VAL A 28 -4.83 6.30 -1.93
C VAL A 28 -3.66 5.82 -1.08
N ALA A 29 -2.70 5.12 -1.70
CA ALA A 29 -1.42 4.75 -1.10
C ALA A 29 -0.28 5.27 -1.97
N ILE A 30 0.77 5.83 -1.34
CA ILE A 30 1.91 6.41 -2.05
C ILE A 30 3.19 5.79 -1.47
N ASP A 31 3.95 5.10 -2.31
CA ASP A 31 5.28 4.63 -1.96
C ASP A 31 6.34 5.66 -2.34
N CYS A 32 7.06 6.16 -1.33
CA CYS A 32 8.23 7.03 -1.49
C CYS A 32 9.54 6.32 -1.14
N SER A 33 9.51 5.01 -0.85
CA SER A 33 10.68 4.28 -0.33
C SER A 33 11.49 3.56 -1.40
N GLY A 34 10.86 3.16 -2.52
CA GLY A 34 11.51 2.31 -3.54
C GLY A 34 11.72 0.85 -3.09
N ASN A 35 11.19 0.48 -1.92
CA ASN A 35 11.32 -0.86 -1.35
C ASN A 35 10.22 -1.81 -1.86
N ALA A 36 10.59 -3.05 -2.18
CA ALA A 36 9.68 -4.05 -2.73
C ALA A 36 8.51 -4.39 -1.77
N ASP A 37 8.80 -4.58 -0.49
CA ASP A 37 7.81 -4.94 0.53
C ASP A 37 6.86 -3.78 0.81
N ALA A 38 7.38 -2.55 0.82
CA ALA A 38 6.57 -1.34 0.99
C ALA A 38 5.60 -1.13 -0.19
N ARG A 39 6.07 -1.36 -1.43
CA ARG A 39 5.21 -1.30 -2.64
C ARG A 39 4.13 -2.38 -2.61
N HIS A 40 4.49 -3.61 -2.23
CA HIS A 40 3.52 -4.69 -2.07
C HIS A 40 2.49 -4.34 -0.99
N MET A 41 2.93 -3.80 0.14
CA MET A 41 2.05 -3.35 1.23
C MET A 41 1.08 -2.26 0.76
N CYS A 42 1.52 -1.31 -0.07
CA CYS A 42 0.64 -0.28 -0.64
C CYS A 42 -0.49 -0.90 -1.49
N LEU A 43 -0.20 -1.93 -2.29
CA LEU A 43 -1.21 -2.66 -3.07
C LEU A 43 -2.15 -3.50 -2.19
N ASP A 44 -1.61 -4.12 -1.13
CA ASP A 44 -2.39 -4.92 -0.20
C ASP A 44 -3.36 -4.07 0.64
N LEU A 45 -2.89 -2.92 1.12
CA LEU A 45 -3.67 -2.02 1.97
C LEU A 45 -4.59 -1.08 1.18
N ALA A 46 -4.41 -0.96 -0.14
CA ALA A 46 -5.33 -0.23 -0.98
C ALA A 46 -6.71 -0.92 -1.03
N ARG A 47 -7.75 -0.11 -0.90
CA ARG A 47 -9.15 -0.55 -1.02
C ARG A 47 -9.53 -0.80 -2.47
N GLU A 48 -10.65 -1.49 -2.70
CA GLU A 48 -11.24 -1.61 -4.03
C GLU A 48 -11.48 -0.24 -4.68
N TRP A 49 -11.18 -0.12 -5.98
CA TRP A 49 -11.22 1.11 -6.76
C TRP A 49 -10.29 2.22 -6.24
N GLY A 50 -9.28 1.83 -5.45
CA GLY A 50 -8.25 2.73 -4.92
C GLY A 50 -7.16 3.07 -5.92
N ARG A 51 -6.23 3.91 -5.46
CA ARG A 51 -5.08 4.38 -6.25
C ARG A 51 -3.79 4.09 -5.50
N VAL A 52 -2.80 3.57 -6.23
CA VAL A 52 -1.44 3.38 -5.71
C VAL A 52 -0.47 4.16 -6.58
N VAL A 53 0.46 4.89 -5.96
CA VAL A 53 1.44 5.72 -6.67
C VAL A 53 2.84 5.30 -6.22
N PHE A 54 3.70 4.93 -7.17
CA PHE A 54 5.10 4.64 -6.91
C PHE A 54 5.93 5.87 -7.30
N VAL A 55 6.39 6.61 -6.29
CA VAL A 55 7.28 7.78 -6.47
C VAL A 55 8.72 7.41 -6.17
N GLY A 56 8.95 6.53 -5.20
CA GLY A 56 10.29 6.09 -4.82
C GLY A 56 10.99 5.39 -5.99
N GLU A 57 12.25 5.75 -6.23
CA GLU A 57 13.04 5.21 -7.34
C GLU A 57 13.75 3.91 -6.97
N GLY A 58 14.07 3.10 -7.99
CA GLY A 58 14.85 1.87 -7.83
C GLY A 58 14.06 0.66 -7.33
N GLY A 59 14.80 -0.44 -7.15
CA GLY A 59 14.26 -1.73 -6.73
C GLY A 59 13.41 -2.43 -7.79
N THR A 60 13.09 -3.69 -7.50
CA THR A 60 12.14 -4.51 -8.29
C THR A 60 11.02 -4.91 -7.37
N VAL A 61 9.77 -4.75 -7.81
CA VAL A 61 8.60 -5.25 -7.09
C VAL A 61 7.98 -6.41 -7.86
N SER A 62 7.62 -7.47 -7.15
CA SER A 62 6.85 -8.60 -7.68
C SER A 62 5.57 -8.72 -6.87
N PHE A 63 4.44 -8.83 -7.55
CA PHE A 63 3.13 -8.98 -6.93
C PHE A 63 2.19 -9.73 -7.86
N ALA A 64 1.18 -10.40 -7.30
CA ALA A 64 0.17 -11.12 -8.07
C ALA A 64 -0.87 -10.13 -8.61
N PRO A 65 -0.95 -9.86 -9.93
CA PRO A 65 -1.83 -8.81 -10.46
C PRO A 65 -3.31 -9.12 -10.25
N SER A 66 -3.71 -10.40 -10.31
CA SER A 66 -5.11 -10.81 -10.18
C SER A 66 -5.74 -10.38 -8.83
N PRO A 67 -5.23 -10.81 -7.66
CA PRO A 67 -5.83 -10.42 -6.38
C PRO A 67 -5.51 -8.98 -5.97
N LEU A 68 -4.33 -8.45 -6.33
CA LEU A 68 -3.88 -7.16 -5.81
C LEU A 68 -4.23 -5.97 -6.69
N LEU A 69 -4.47 -6.18 -7.99
CA LEU A 69 -4.75 -5.10 -8.93
C LEU A 69 -6.10 -5.28 -9.63
N ILE A 70 -6.35 -6.46 -10.22
CA ILE A 70 -7.50 -6.69 -11.10
C ILE A 70 -8.79 -6.85 -10.31
N HIS A 71 -8.85 -7.73 -9.31
CA HIS A 71 -10.06 -7.93 -8.51
C HIS A 71 -10.43 -6.68 -7.71
N LYS A 72 -9.41 -5.96 -7.23
CA LYS A 72 -9.58 -4.69 -6.54
C LYS A 72 -9.82 -3.52 -7.49
N GLN A 73 -9.63 -3.69 -8.80
CA GLN A 73 -9.74 -2.62 -9.80
C GLN A 73 -8.92 -1.37 -9.44
N LEU A 74 -7.66 -1.59 -9.02
CA LEU A 74 -6.75 -0.51 -8.64
C LEU A 74 -6.20 0.22 -9.87
N SER A 75 -6.00 1.53 -9.70
CA SER A 75 -5.15 2.31 -10.61
C SER A 75 -3.74 2.43 -10.01
N LEU A 76 -2.72 2.00 -10.77
CA LEU A 76 -1.31 2.11 -10.40
C LEU A 76 -0.64 3.19 -11.25
N TYR A 77 0.00 4.15 -10.58
CA TYR A 77 0.74 5.26 -11.19
C TYR A 77 2.22 5.17 -10.84
N GLY A 78 3.07 5.67 -11.73
CA GLY A 78 4.51 5.87 -11.52
C GLY A 78 4.93 7.23 -12.04
#